data_AF-A0A351DFP8-F1
#
_entry.id   AF-A0A351DFP8-F1
#
_cell.length_a   1.000
_cell.length_b   1.000
_cell.length_c   1.000
_cell.angle_alpha   90.00
_cell.angle_beta   90.00
_cell.angle_gamma   90.00
#
_symmetry.space_group_name_H-M   'P 1'
#
loop_
_entity.id
_entity.type
_entity.pdbx_description
1 polymer ?
#
loop_
_entity_poly.entity_id
_entity_poly.type
_entity_poly.pdbx_seq_one_letter_code
_entity_poly.pdbx_strand_id
1 'polypeptide(L)'
;MSFNPKISQILESDDEIRAILAAPGTELPPLLPALAFALGDLTLLPEDLWLDPEKSLEEQGGWDADQQELCREIAFEGIKRLRSGEIRD
;
A
#
# COMPACT_ATOMS: atom_id res chain seq x y z
N MET A 1 18.66 -7.66 -16.39
CA MET A 1 18.84 -7.70 -14.93
C MET A 1 17.54 -8.21 -14.34
N SER A 2 17.51 -9.39 -13.71
CA SER A 2 16.31 -9.86 -13.00
C SER A 2 16.42 -9.39 -11.55
N PHE A 3 15.57 -8.45 -11.14
CA PHE A 3 15.42 -8.13 -9.73
C PHE A 3 14.63 -9.27 -9.08
N ASN A 4 15.22 -9.93 -8.09
CA ASN A 4 14.55 -10.98 -7.32
C ASN A 4 14.39 -10.48 -5.87
N PRO A 5 13.31 -9.75 -5.55
CA PRO A 5 13.12 -9.19 -4.23
C PRO A 5 13.02 -10.30 -3.20
N LYS A 6 13.91 -10.29 -2.20
CA LYS A 6 13.75 -11.10 -0.99
C LYS A 6 12.93 -10.30 0.01
N ILE A 7 11.62 -10.50 -0.01
CA ILE A 7 10.71 -9.92 0.99
C ILE A 7 10.82 -10.78 2.24
N SER A 8 11.22 -10.18 3.36
CA SER A 8 11.22 -10.86 4.66
C SER A 8 9.79 -11.24 5.03
N GLN A 9 9.64 -12.36 5.74
CA GLN A 9 8.34 -12.75 6.27
C GLN A 9 7.80 -11.66 7.20
N ILE A 10 6.54 -11.28 6.98
CA ILE A 10 5.78 -10.36 7.83
C ILE A 10 5.28 -11.15 9.05
N LEU A 11 5.58 -10.67 10.25
CA LEU A 11 5.26 -11.36 11.52
C LEU A 11 4.21 -10.60 12.33
N GLU A 12 3.99 -9.34 11.98
CA GLU A 12 3.04 -8.43 12.60
C GLU A 12 1.63 -8.99 12.50
N SER A 13 0.90 -8.89 13.61
CA SER A 13 -0.52 -9.19 13.72
C SER A 13 -1.36 -8.15 12.96
N ASP A 14 -2.65 -8.45 12.77
CA ASP A 14 -3.57 -7.56 12.07
C ASP A 14 -3.71 -6.19 12.78
N ASP A 15 -3.75 -6.20 14.11
CA ASP A 15 -3.83 -4.99 14.92
C ASP A 15 -2.55 -4.15 14.81
N GLU A 16 -1.38 -4.79 14.79
CA GLU A 16 -0.09 -4.11 14.60
C GLU A 16 0.01 -3.50 13.20
N ILE A 17 -0.41 -4.22 12.17
CA ILE A 17 -0.43 -3.69 10.79
C ILE A 17 -1.37 -2.49 10.71
N ARG A 18 -2.59 -2.56 11.28
CA ARG A 18 -3.51 -1.42 11.31
C ARG A 18 -2.93 -0.22 12.07
N ALA A 19 -2.27 -0.47 13.20
CA ALA A 19 -1.62 0.58 13.97
C ALA A 19 -0.50 1.26 13.18
N ILE A 20 0.31 0.50 12.43
CA ILE A 20 1.37 1.04 11.57
C ILE A 20 0.77 1.88 10.43
N LEU A 21 -0.28 1.39 9.77
CA LEU A 21 -0.96 2.12 8.69
C LEU A 21 -1.61 3.43 9.16
N ALA A 22 -2.07 3.47 10.42
CA ALA A 22 -2.64 4.66 11.05
C ALA A 22 -1.60 5.59 11.68
N ALA A 23 -0.33 5.17 11.78
CA ALA A 23 0.70 5.94 12.45
C ALA A 23 0.98 7.27 11.71
N PRO A 24 1.15 8.40 12.43
CA PRO A 24 1.62 9.63 11.83
C PRO A 24 2.97 9.44 11.14
N GLY A 25 3.12 9.93 9.91
CA GLY A 25 4.34 9.78 9.11
C GLY A 25 4.39 8.52 8.24
N THR A 26 3.37 7.66 8.28
CA THR A 26 3.22 6.61 7.27
C THR A 26 2.84 7.24 5.93
N GLU A 27 3.72 7.08 4.94
CA GLU A 27 3.50 7.57 3.56
C GLU A 27 2.63 6.58 2.79
N LEU A 28 1.37 6.97 2.52
CA LEU A 28 0.38 6.13 1.84
C LEU A 28 0.54 6.11 0.30
N PRO A 29 0.80 7.23 -0.40
CA PRO A 29 0.93 7.24 -1.86
C PRO A 29 1.87 6.17 -2.46
N PRO A 30 3.08 5.92 -1.91
CA PRO A 30 3.95 4.89 -2.47
C PRO A 30 3.54 3.45 -2.10
N LEU A 31 2.61 3.26 -1.17
CA LEU A 31 2.32 1.95 -0.57
C LEU A 31 1.60 1.01 -1.54
N LEU A 32 0.54 1.47 -2.20
CA LEU A 32 -0.21 0.62 -3.12
C LEU A 32 0.59 0.19 -4.35
N PRO A 33 1.38 1.07 -5.02
CA PRO A 33 2.28 0.65 -6.09
C PRO A 33 3.30 -0.40 -5.65
N ALA A 34 3.85 -0.28 -4.43
CA ALA A 34 4.79 -1.26 -3.90
C ALA A 34 4.11 -2.62 -3.64
N LEU A 35 2.90 -2.63 -3.07
CA LEU A 35 2.13 -3.86 -2.85
C LEU A 35 1.68 -4.49 -4.16
N ALA A 36 1.20 -3.71 -5.12
CA ALA A 36 0.81 -4.19 -6.44
C ALA A 36 1.98 -4.88 -7.14
N PHE A 37 3.19 -4.30 -7.07
CA PHE A 37 4.40 -4.93 -7.60
C PHE A 37 4.76 -6.22 -6.84
N ALA A 38 4.75 -6.20 -5.51
CA ALA A 38 5.11 -7.36 -4.69
C ALA A 38 4.14 -8.55 -4.87
N LEU A 39 2.86 -8.27 -5.10
CA LEU A 39 1.81 -9.25 -5.28
C LEU A 39 1.56 -9.65 -6.74
N GLY A 40 2.17 -8.96 -7.71
CA GLY A 40 1.87 -9.13 -9.14
C GLY A 40 0.44 -8.71 -9.51
N ASP A 41 -0.17 -7.79 -8.77
CA ASP A 41 -1.60 -7.51 -8.83
C ASP A 41 -1.89 -6.01 -9.00
N LEU A 42 -2.00 -5.56 -10.26
CA LEU A 42 -2.30 -4.15 -10.59
C LEU A 42 -3.73 -3.74 -10.25
N THR A 43 -4.64 -4.68 -9.95
CA THR A 43 -6.01 -4.32 -9.55
C THR A 43 -6.05 -3.66 -8.16
N LEU A 44 -4.92 -3.62 -7.44
CA LEU A 44 -4.76 -2.85 -6.19
C LEU A 44 -4.67 -1.33 -6.41
N LEU A 45 -4.61 -0.85 -7.64
CA LEU A 45 -4.46 0.57 -7.97
C LEU A 45 -5.78 1.15 -8.49
N PRO A 46 -6.73 1.51 -7.61
CA PRO A 46 -7.99 2.09 -8.03
C PRO A 46 -7.78 3.49 -8.62
N GLU A 47 -8.62 3.86 -9.59
CA GLU A 47 -8.60 5.18 -10.22
C GLU A 47 -8.87 6.31 -9.22
N ASP A 48 -9.69 6.04 -8.19
CA ASP A 48 -10.01 6.98 -7.11
C ASP A 48 -8.79 7.41 -6.28
N LEU A 49 -7.67 6.68 -6.38
CA LEU A 49 -6.40 6.96 -5.72
C LEU A 49 -5.30 7.38 -6.70
N TRP A 50 -5.65 7.86 -7.90
CA TRP A 50 -4.64 8.46 -8.76
C TRP A 50 -4.19 9.82 -8.20
N LEU A 51 -2.87 10.00 -8.13
CA LEU A 51 -2.28 11.24 -7.63
C LEU A 51 -2.46 12.36 -8.64
N ASP A 52 -2.88 13.52 -8.16
CA ASP A 52 -2.92 14.75 -8.93
C ASP A 52 -1.49 15.33 -9.02
N PRO A 53 -0.88 15.42 -10.22
CA PRO A 53 0.47 15.95 -10.37
C PRO A 53 0.62 17.38 -9.85
N GLU A 54 -0.46 18.18 -9.89
CA GLU A 54 -0.46 19.56 -9.39
C GLU A 54 -0.37 19.64 -7.87
N LYS A 55 -0.72 18.55 -7.16
CA LYS A 55 -0.71 18.44 -5.70
C LYS A 55 0.42 17.56 -5.16
N SER A 56 1.38 17.21 -6.00
CA SER A 56 2.47 16.27 -5.65
C SER A 56 3.37 16.70 -4.48
N LEU A 57 3.34 17.98 -4.08
CA LEU A 57 4.06 18.52 -2.92
C LEU A 57 3.19 18.64 -1.67
N GLU A 58 1.89 18.38 -1.76
CA GLU A 58 0.97 18.36 -0.63
C GLU A 58 1.13 17.05 0.16
N GLU A 59 0.70 17.08 1.43
CA GLU A 59 0.70 15.90 2.28
C GLU A 59 -0.14 14.78 1.65
N GLN A 60 0.39 13.54 1.67
CA GLN A 60 -0.22 12.38 1.01
C GLN A 60 -0.58 12.63 -0.47
N GLY A 61 0.13 13.54 -1.17
CA GLY A 61 -0.14 13.87 -2.56
C GLY A 61 -1.48 14.58 -2.80
N GLY A 62 -2.00 15.26 -1.77
CA GLY A 62 -3.25 16.03 -1.84
C GLY A 62 -4.52 15.20 -1.66
N TRP A 63 -4.39 13.94 -1.19
CA TRP A 63 -5.54 13.11 -0.85
C TRP A 63 -6.29 13.63 0.37
N ASP A 64 -7.62 13.58 0.27
CA ASP A 64 -8.49 13.82 1.41
C ASP A 64 -8.51 12.63 2.38
N ALA A 65 -9.23 12.79 3.50
CA ALA A 65 -9.31 11.78 4.55
C ALA A 65 -9.93 10.47 4.07
N ASP A 66 -10.91 10.53 3.17
CA ASP A 66 -11.62 9.35 2.67
C ASP A 66 -10.73 8.56 1.71
N GLN A 67 -9.97 9.24 0.84
CA GLN A 67 -8.96 8.62 -0.02
C GLN A 67 -7.84 7.97 0.78
N GLN A 68 -7.36 8.64 1.83
CA GLN A 68 -6.35 8.06 2.71
C GLN A 68 -6.88 6.81 3.42
N GLU A 69 -8.13 6.83 3.91
CA GLU A 69 -8.74 5.67 4.56
C GLU A 69 -8.94 4.50 3.59
N LEU A 70 -9.42 4.79 2.38
CA LEU A 70 -9.50 3.80 1.31
C LEU A 70 -8.14 3.16 1.03
N CYS A 71 -7.07 3.96 0.96
CA CYS A 71 -5.72 3.46 0.79
C CYS A 71 -5.29 2.54 1.94
N ARG A 72 -5.60 2.88 3.20
CA ARG A 72 -5.26 2.05 4.37
C ARG A 72 -5.96 0.70 4.32
N GLU A 73 -7.24 0.66 3.96
CA GLU A 73 -7.98 -0.61 3.87
C GLU A 73 -7.45 -1.51 2.75
N ILE A 74 -7.18 -0.95 1.56
CA ILE A 74 -6.58 -1.72 0.45
C ILE A 74 -5.19 -2.22 0.84
N ALA A 75 -4.37 -1.35 1.46
CA ALA A 75 -3.03 -1.72 1.90
C ALA A 75 -3.06 -2.83 2.96
N PHE A 76 -3.99 -2.76 3.92
CA PHE A 76 -4.15 -3.77 4.96
C PHE A 76 -4.41 -5.15 4.35
N GLU A 77 -5.36 -5.26 3.41
CA GLU A 77 -5.64 -6.53 2.74
C GLU A 77 -4.49 -6.98 1.84
N GLY A 78 -3.81 -6.06 1.16
CA GLY A 78 -2.59 -6.36 0.39
C GLY A 78 -1.46 -6.92 1.25
N ILE A 79 -1.21 -6.34 2.42
CA ILE A 79 -0.20 -6.80 3.38
C ILE A 79 -0.58 -8.19 3.91
N LYS A 80 -1.86 -8.45 4.20
CA LYS A 80 -2.32 -9.78 4.63
C LYS A 80 -2.07 -10.85 3.59
N ARG A 81 -2.36 -10.57 2.31
CA ARG A 81 -2.07 -11.47 1.18
C ARG A 81 -0.57 -11.71 1.03
N LEU A 82 0.23 -10.65 1.14
CA LEU A 82 1.68 -10.76 1.06
C LEU A 82 2.24 -11.60 2.22
N ARG A 83 1.68 -11.45 3.43
CA ARG A 83 2.01 -12.25 4.61
C ARG A 83 1.62 -13.72 4.46
N SER A 84 0.50 -14.05 3.81
CA SER A 84 0.11 -15.43 3.52
C SER A 84 0.90 -16.08 2.37
N GLY A 85 1.69 -15.29 1.64
CA GLY A 85 2.47 -15.77 0.49
C GLY A 85 1.65 -15.87 -0.80
N GLU A 86 0.48 -15.23 -0.87
CA GLU A 86 -0.33 -15.16 -2.08
C GLU A 86 0.27 -14.16 -3.07
N ILE A 87 0.70 -14.65 -4.23
CA ILE A 87 1.18 -13.83 -5.35
C ILE A 87 0.34 -14.21 -6.58
N ARG A 88 -0.09 -13.23 -7.37
CA ARG A 88 -0.72 -13.46 -8.67
C ARG A 88 0.37 -13.54 -9.75
N ASP A 89 0.34 -14.60 -10.54
CA ASP A 89 1.23 -14.83 -11.68
C ASP A 89 0.89 -13.91 -12.87
#